data_AF-A0A9E5D5I5-F1
#
_entry.id   AF-A0A9E5D5I5-F1
#
_cell.length_a   1.000
_cell.length_b   1.000
_cell.length_c   1.000
_cell.angle_alpha   90.00
_cell.angle_beta   90.00
_cell.angle_gamma   90.00
#
_symmetry.space_group_name_H-M   'P 1'
#
loop_
_entity.id
_entity.type
_entity.pdbx_description
1 polymer ?
#
loop_
_entity_poly.entity_id
_entity_poly.type
_entity_poly.pdbx_seq_one_letter_code
_entity_poly.pdbx_strand_id
1 'polypeptide(L)'
;LMEIKGIGSKIADCIAIFSLDKLEAFPIDVWIRRALSEWYFPGQKTPPDRVLLEWAQDHFGRYGGYAQQYLFHGQRLRKKADG
;
A
#
# COMPACT_ATOMS: atom_id res chain seq x y z
N LEU A 1 5.73 -6.82 -15.82
CA LEU A 1 5.27 -5.57 -16.46
C LEU A 1 5.09 -5.72 -17.97
N MET A 2 6.08 -6.22 -18.72
CA MET A 2 6.00 -6.33 -20.18
C MET A 2 5.05 -7.41 -20.73
N GLU A 3 4.57 -8.33 -19.89
CA GLU A 3 3.54 -9.31 -20.27
C GLU A 3 2.13 -8.70 -20.36
N ILE A 4 1.96 -7.46 -19.88
CA ILE A 4 0.71 -6.71 -19.99
C ILE A 4 0.65 -6.06 -21.38
N LYS A 5 -0.38 -6.42 -22.16
CA LYS A 5 -0.61 -5.84 -23.49
C LYS A 5 -0.66 -4.31 -23.41
N GLY A 6 0.29 -3.64 -24.05
CA GLY A 6 0.43 -2.17 -24.04
C GLY A 6 1.64 -1.63 -23.24
N ILE A 7 2.39 -2.49 -22.55
CA ILE A 7 3.62 -2.08 -21.83
C ILE A 7 4.86 -2.60 -22.56
N GLY A 8 5.49 -1.72 -23.35
CA GLY A 8 6.80 -1.97 -23.97
C GLY A 8 7.97 -1.59 -23.06
N SER A 9 9.20 -1.94 -23.46
CA SER A 9 10.45 -1.70 -22.70
C SER A 9 10.56 -0.26 -22.18
N LYS A 10 10.27 0.73 -23.02
CA LYS A 10 10.28 2.15 -22.66
C LYS A 10 9.32 2.51 -21.52
N ILE A 11 8.12 1.93 -21.50
CA ILE A 11 7.12 2.20 -20.46
C ILE A 11 7.47 1.41 -19.19
N ALA A 12 8.03 0.21 -19.33
CA ALA A 12 8.57 -0.56 -18.20
C ALA A 12 9.72 0.18 -17.51
N ASP A 13 10.64 0.78 -18.26
CA ASP A 13 11.74 1.58 -17.73
C ASP A 13 11.25 2.87 -17.05
N CYS A 14 10.25 3.57 -17.62
CA CYS A 14 9.63 4.71 -16.95
C CYS A 14 8.94 4.30 -15.64
N ILE A 15 8.24 3.16 -15.61
CA ILE A 15 7.63 2.65 -14.38
C ILE A 15 8.74 2.35 -13.37
N ALA A 16 9.81 1.67 -13.77
CA ALA A 16 10.94 1.36 -12.89
C ALA A 16 11.61 2.63 -12.32
N ILE A 17 11.79 3.66 -13.14
CA ILE A 17 12.44 4.92 -12.75
C ILE A 17 11.55 5.78 -11.84
N PHE A 18 10.25 5.90 -12.13
CA PHE A 18 9.36 6.80 -11.39
C PHE A 18 8.70 6.17 -10.16
N SER A 19 8.77 4.84 -9.98
CA SER A 19 8.05 4.18 -8.90
C SER A 19 8.88 3.66 -7.73
N LEU A 20 10.23 3.62 -7.79
CA LEU A 20 10.99 2.74 -6.88
C LEU A 20 12.19 3.31 -6.09
N ASP A 21 12.36 4.62 -5.86
CA ASP A 21 13.43 5.05 -4.92
C ASP A 21 12.96 5.19 -3.44
N LYS A 22 11.70 4.84 -3.15
CA LYS A 22 11.15 4.73 -1.77
C LYS A 22 10.10 3.63 -1.62
N LEU A 23 10.43 2.42 -2.04
CA LEU A 23 9.50 1.28 -2.02
C LEU A 23 9.19 0.70 -0.66
N GLU A 24 10.01 1.00 0.32
CA GLU A 24 9.88 0.47 1.66
C GLU A 24 9.18 1.47 2.59
N ALA A 25 8.88 2.67 2.07
CA ALA A 25 8.20 3.70 2.83
C ALA A 25 6.72 3.32 3.03
N PHE A 26 6.35 3.03 4.28
CA PHE A 26 4.99 2.66 4.68
C PHE A 26 4.48 3.59 5.79
N PRO A 27 4.22 4.89 5.51
CA PRO A 27 3.71 5.80 6.54
C PRO A 27 2.33 5.35 7.03
N ILE A 28 2.17 5.22 8.35
CA ILE A 28 0.90 4.93 9.01
C ILE A 28 0.15 6.24 9.23
N ASP A 29 -0.74 6.59 8.29
CA ASP A 29 -1.71 7.69 8.47
C ASP A 29 -3.07 7.18 8.97
N VAL A 30 -4.03 8.08 9.16
CA VAL A 30 -5.37 7.74 9.66
C VAL A 30 -6.14 6.78 8.74
N TRP A 31 -5.90 6.79 7.42
CA TRP A 31 -6.56 5.93 6.45
C TRP A 31 -5.90 4.57 6.38
N ILE A 32 -4.56 4.54 6.36
CA ILE A 32 -3.78 3.30 6.41
C ILE A 32 -4.03 2.57 7.71
N ARG A 33 -4.08 3.27 8.85
CA ARG A 33 -4.42 2.69 10.15
C ARG A 33 -5.80 2.02 10.12
N ARG A 34 -6.79 2.67 9.52
CA ARG A 34 -8.14 2.09 9.34
C ARG A 34 -8.09 0.88 8.41
N ALA A 35 -7.40 0.97 7.28
CA ALA A 35 -7.24 -0.14 6.35
C ALA A 35 -6.61 -1.37 7.02
N LEU A 36 -5.52 -1.18 7.75
CA LEU A 36 -4.86 -2.25 8.50
C LEU A 36 -5.78 -2.85 9.56
N SER A 37 -6.46 -2.00 10.33
CA SER A 37 -7.38 -2.48 11.37
C SER A 37 -8.55 -3.28 10.80
N GLU A 38 -9.13 -2.84 9.68
CA GLU A 38 -10.29 -3.49 9.08
C GLU A 38 -9.91 -4.78 8.35
N TRP A 39 -8.80 -4.78 7.62
CA TRP A 39 -8.48 -5.86 6.69
C TRP A 39 -7.50 -6.88 7.25
N TYR A 40 -6.58 -6.46 8.13
CA TYR A 40 -5.50 -7.31 8.64
C TYR A 40 -5.63 -7.63 10.13
N PHE A 41 -6.36 -6.81 10.89
CA PHE A 41 -6.64 -7.04 12.31
C PHE A 41 -8.15 -7.03 12.65
N PRO A 42 -9.01 -7.72 11.88
CA PRO A 42 -10.45 -7.67 12.10
C PRO A 42 -10.82 -8.26 13.48
N GLY A 43 -11.67 -7.54 14.22
CA GLY A 43 -12.13 -7.96 15.54
C GLY A 43 -11.09 -7.88 16.66
N GLN A 44 -9.90 -7.33 16.38
CA GLN A 44 -8.83 -7.15 17.35
C GLN A 44 -8.63 -5.68 17.68
N LYS A 45 -8.05 -5.40 18.86
CA LYS A 45 -7.62 -4.04 19.19
C LYS A 45 -6.44 -3.67 18.28
N THR A 46 -6.59 -2.60 17.50
CA THR A 46 -5.54 -2.11 16.61
C THR A 46 -4.26 -1.81 17.41
N PRO A 47 -3.11 -2.40 17.04
CA PRO A 47 -1.83 -2.10 17.67
C PRO A 47 -1.42 -0.62 17.56
N PRO A 48 -0.46 -0.16 18.39
CA PRO A 48 0.17 1.14 18.23
C PRO A 48 0.87 1.27 16.87
N ASP A 49 0.99 2.49 16.36
CA ASP A 49 1.46 2.75 14.99
C ASP A 49 2.88 2.25 14.73
N ARG A 50 3.74 2.25 15.75
CA ARG A 50 5.09 1.66 15.65
C ARG A 50 5.03 0.15 15.36
N VAL A 51 4.15 -0.56 16.05
CA VAL A 51 3.98 -2.01 15.86
C VAL A 51 3.35 -2.29 14.50
N LEU A 52 2.41 -1.45 14.06
CA LEU A 52 1.83 -1.55 12.72
C LEU A 52 2.87 -1.30 11.62
N LEU A 53 3.78 -0.34 11.82
CA LEU A 53 4.85 -0.06 10.88
C LEU A 53 5.82 -1.23 10.78
N GLU A 54 6.31 -1.75 11.91
CA GLU A 54 7.19 -2.93 11.95
C GLU A 54 6.50 -4.14 11.27
N TRP A 55 5.25 -4.41 11.63
CA TRP A 55 4.46 -5.47 10.99
C TRP A 55 4.28 -5.24 9.49
N ALA A 56 3.99 -4.02 9.05
CA ALA A 56 3.78 -3.71 7.62
C ALA A 56 5.07 -3.81 6.81
N GLN A 57 6.20 -3.42 7.40
CA GLN A 57 7.52 -3.59 6.79
C GLN A 57 7.87 -5.07 6.64
N ASP A 58 7.59 -5.90 7.64
CA ASP A 58 7.81 -7.35 7.55
C ASP A 58 6.84 -8.02 6.58
N HIS A 59 5.57 -7.62 6.60
CA HIS A 59 4.51 -8.25 5.81
C HIS A 59 4.56 -7.89 4.32
N PHE A 60 4.74 -6.60 4.00
CA PHE A 60 4.80 -6.13 2.61
C PHE A 60 6.24 -6.06 2.06
N GLY A 61 7.23 -6.08 2.94
CA GLY A 61 8.65 -6.07 2.59
C GLY A 61 8.99 -4.92 1.66
N ARG A 62 9.77 -5.26 0.63
CA ARG A 62 10.18 -4.33 -0.42
C ARG A 62 9.04 -3.73 -1.25
N TYR A 63 7.80 -4.16 -1.06
CA TYR A 63 6.63 -3.64 -1.77
C TYR A 63 5.73 -2.78 -0.87
N GLY A 64 6.20 -2.40 0.32
CA GLY A 64 5.45 -1.60 1.29
C GLY A 64 4.83 -0.34 0.69
N GLY A 65 5.59 0.44 -0.07
CA GLY A 65 5.11 1.65 -0.73
C GLY A 65 3.96 1.39 -1.69
N TYR A 66 4.01 0.31 -2.48
CA TYR A 66 2.88 -0.05 -3.35
C TYR A 66 1.67 -0.50 -2.53
N ALA A 67 1.87 -1.37 -1.55
CA ALA A 67 0.79 -1.83 -0.68
C ALA A 67 0.10 -0.66 0.02
N GLN A 68 0.87 0.31 0.53
CA GLN A 68 0.35 1.53 1.14
C GLN A 68 -0.52 2.33 0.16
N GLN A 69 -0.08 2.52 -1.09
CA GLN A 69 -0.87 3.21 -2.10
C GLN A 69 -2.18 2.49 -2.44
N TYR A 70 -2.15 1.16 -2.56
CA TYR A 70 -3.35 0.36 -2.82
C TYR A 70 -4.33 0.40 -1.64
N LEU A 71 -3.83 0.30 -0.40
CA LEU A 71 -4.63 0.40 0.82
C LEU A 71 -5.33 1.76 0.91
N PHE A 72 -4.59 2.84 0.68
CA PHE A 72 -5.13 4.19 0.67
C PHE A 72 -6.20 4.37 -0.42
N HIS A 73 -5.91 3.92 -1.64
CA HIS A 73 -6.85 4.03 -2.76
C HIS A 73 -8.14 3.24 -2.50
N GLY A 74 -8.05 2.01 -1.99
CA GLY A 74 -9.19 1.18 -1.68
C GLY A 74 -10.09 1.78 -0.58
N GLN A 75 -9.50 2.32 0.49
CA GLN A 75 -10.25 3.04 1.53
C GLN A 75 -10.97 4.27 0.97
N ARG A 76 -10.33 5.03 0.07
CA ARG A 76 -10.93 6.22 -0.54
C ARG A 76 -12.10 5.89 -1.47
N LEU A 77 -12.02 4.78 -2.22
CA LEU A 77 -13.11 4.34 -3.09
C LEU A 77 -14.33 3.87 -2.28
N ARG A 78 -14.14 3.14 -1.17
CA ARG A 78 -15.26 2.72 -0.31
C ARG A 78 -16.00 3.90 0.28
N LYS A 79 -15.29 4.92 0.77
CA LYS A 79 -15.93 6.16 1.27
C LYS A 79 -16.81 6.85 0.22
N LYS A 80 -16.51 6.72 -1.08
CA LYS A 80 -17.34 7.27 -2.16
C LYS A 80 -18.56 6.39 -2.49
N ALA A 81 -18.53 5.11 -2.14
CA ALA A 81 -19.65 4.20 -2.36
C ALA A 81 -20.66 4.25 -1.20
N ASP A 82 -20.20 4.59 0.01
CA ASP A 82 -21.00 4.66 1.23
C ASP A 82 -21.62 6.05 1.52
N GLY A 83 -21.46 7.02 0.62
CA GLY A 83 -21.96 8.40 0.78
C GLY A 83 -22.61 8.92 -0.50
#